data_AF-A0A6V8MI39-F1
#
_entry.id   AF-A0A6V8MI39-F1
#
_cell.length_a   1.000
_cell.length_b   1.000
_cell.length_c   1.000
_cell.angle_alpha   90.00
_cell.angle_beta   90.00
_cell.angle_gamma   90.00
#
_symmetry.space_group_name_H-M   'P 1'
#
loop_
_entity.id
_entity.type
_entity.pdbx_description
1 polymer ?
#
loop_
_entity_poly.entity_id
_entity_poly.type
_entity_poly.pdbx_seq_one_letter_code
_entity_poly.pdbx_strand_id
1 'polypeptide(L)' 'MKLGEPSSSFESGRILTYRIGEDADGYFLMDRMVRWSNIKYSLVFVFDNNGLLQKHRMVSVR' A
#
# COMPACT_ATOMS: atom_id res chain seq x y z
N MET A 1 10.53 1.36 -8.81
CA MET A 1 10.03 1.37 -7.41
C MET A 1 10.04 -0.08 -6.91
N LYS A 2 10.60 -0.36 -5.72
CA LYS A 2 10.97 -1.73 -5.27
C LYS A 2 9.90 -2.45 -4.40
N LEU A 3 8.69 -1.90 -4.28
CA LEU A 3 7.68 -2.39 -3.31
C LEU A 3 6.82 -3.54 -3.84
N GLY A 4 7.12 -4.04 -5.04
CA GLY A 4 6.31 -5.06 -5.72
C GLY A 4 4.97 -4.53 -6.20
N GLU A 5 4.08 -5.48 -6.54
CA GLU A 5 2.75 -5.18 -7.06
C GLU A 5 1.84 -4.56 -5.99
N PRO A 6 1.09 -3.50 -6.32
CA PRO A 6 0.14 -2.91 -5.41
C PRO A 6 -1.02 -3.87 -5.13
N SER A 7 -1.59 -3.78 -3.92
CA SER A 7 -2.79 -4.53 -3.57
C SER A 7 -4.02 -4.06 -4.36
N SER A 8 -4.07 -2.78 -4.72
CA SER A 8 -5.05 -2.17 -5.65
C SER A 8 -4.50 -0.86 -6.22
N SER A 9 -4.97 -0.50 -7.41
CA SER A 9 -4.69 0.76 -8.08
C SER A 9 -5.99 1.49 -8.45
N PHE A 10 -5.97 2.81 -8.41
CA PHE A 10 -7.10 3.67 -8.74
C PHE A 10 -6.65 4.82 -9.66
N GLU A 11 -7.61 5.53 -10.23
CA GLU A 11 -7.38 6.68 -11.11
C GLU A 11 -6.35 6.41 -12.21
N SER A 12 -6.50 5.28 -12.90
CA SER A 12 -5.59 4.82 -13.95
C SER A 12 -4.13 4.66 -13.48
N GLY A 13 -3.94 4.23 -12.23
CA GLY A 13 -2.62 3.95 -11.66
C GLY A 13 -1.99 5.14 -10.92
N ARG A 14 -2.66 6.29 -10.86
CA ARG A 14 -2.17 7.46 -10.10
C ARG A 14 -2.28 7.29 -8.60
N ILE A 15 -3.14 6.39 -8.13
CA ILE A 15 -3.21 6.05 -6.70
C ILE A 15 -2.88 4.57 -6.55
N LEU A 16 -1.84 4.27 -5.78
CA LEU A 16 -1.44 2.91 -5.46
C LEU A 16 -1.67 2.64 -3.98
N THR A 17 -2.19 1.45 -3.67
CA THR A 17 -2.41 1.02 -2.29
C THR A 17 -1.71 -0.29 -2.01
N TYR A 18 -1.06 -0.36 -0.86
CA TYR A 18 -0.33 -1.51 -0.37
C TYR A 18 -0.85 -1.91 1.00
N ARG A 19 -0.97 -3.22 1.24
CA ARG A 19 -1.39 -3.76 2.53
C ARG A 19 -0.17 -3.92 3.41
N ILE A 20 -0.30 -3.47 4.65
CA ILE A 20 0.77 -3.52 5.64
C ILE A 20 0.31 -4.40 6.79
N GLY A 21 1.07 -5.45 7.03
CA GLY A 21 0.98 -6.28 8.22
C GLY A 21 1.92 -5.77 9.30
N GLU A 22 1.73 -6.28 10.51
CA GLU A 22 2.58 -6.01 11.66
C GLU A 22 2.84 -7.31 12.39
N ASP A 23 4.10 -7.55 12.73
CA ASP A 23 4.53 -8.65 13.60
C ASP A 23 5.49 -8.11 14.68
N ALA A 24 6.14 -9.02 15.42
CA ALA A 24 7.06 -8.64 16.49
C ALA A 24 8.28 -7.84 16.00
N ASP A 25 8.65 -7.95 14.72
CA ASP A 25 9.78 -7.26 14.12
C ASP A 25 9.37 -5.92 13.47
N GLY A 26 8.07 -5.61 13.44
CA GLY A 26 7.50 -4.34 13.01
C GLY A 26 6.60 -4.48 11.79
N TYR A 27 6.62 -3.47 10.91
CA TYR A 27 5.72 -3.39 9.76
C TYR A 27 6.31 -4.02 8.50
N PHE A 28 5.51 -4.79 7.78
CA PHE A 28 5.91 -5.43 6.53
C PHE A 28 4.85 -5.30 5.43
N LEU A 29 5.30 -5.29 4.18
CA LEU A 29 4.42 -5.32 3.01
C LEU A 29 3.83 -6.72 2.84
N MET A 30 2.51 -6.79 2.71
CA MET A 30 1.82 -8.05 2.44
C MET A 30 1.63 -8.24 0.94
N ASP A 31 1.90 -9.46 0.48
CA ASP A 31 1.50 -9.88 -0.86
C ASP A 31 -0.02 -9.85 -1.01
N ARG A 32 -0.49 -9.47 -2.20
CA ARG A 32 -1.91 -9.37 -2.55
C ARG A 32 -2.68 -10.67 -2.30
N MET A 33 -2.04 -11.83 -2.39
CA MET A 33 -2.67 -13.15 -2.22
C MET A 33 -2.89 -13.56 -0.76
N VAL A 34 -2.28 -12.87 0.22
CA VAL A 34 -2.40 -13.25 1.63
C VAL A 34 -3.72 -12.73 2.22
N ARG A 35 -4.41 -13.59 3.01
CA ARG A 35 -5.71 -13.29 3.63
C ARG A 35 -5.62 -12.11 4.59
N TRP A 36 -6.71 -11.35 4.69
CA TRP A 36 -6.79 -10.07 5.42
C TRP A 36 -6.57 -10.14 6.93
N SER A 37 -6.51 -11.32 7.54
CA SER A 37 -6.52 -11.49 9.00
C SER A 37 -5.35 -10.80 9.72
N ASN A 38 -4.26 -10.48 9.02
CA ASN A 38 -3.08 -9.82 9.59
C ASN A 38 -2.85 -8.39 9.06
N ILE A 39 -3.80 -7.79 8.33
CA ILE A 39 -3.65 -6.43 7.80
C ILE A 39 -4.00 -5.42 8.88
N LYS A 40 -3.08 -4.52 9.18
CA LYS A 40 -3.27 -3.43 10.16
C LYS A 40 -3.42 -2.07 9.50
N TYR A 41 -2.72 -1.87 8.38
CA TYR A 41 -2.72 -0.59 7.68
C TYR A 41 -2.80 -0.77 6.16
N SER A 42 -3.27 0.29 5.50
CA SER A 42 -3.12 0.50 4.07
C SER A 42 -2.18 1.68 3.85
N LEU A 43 -1.08 1.43 3.15
CA LEU A 43 -0.16 2.44 2.67
C LEU A 43 -0.62 2.94 1.30
N VAL A 44 -0.90 4.23 1.20
CA VAL A 44 -1.43 4.89 0.01
C VAL A 44 -0.37 5.81 -0.57
N PHE A 45 -0.15 5.72 -1.87
CA PHE A 45 0.68 6.63 -2.64
C PHE A 45 -0.18 7.34 -3.70
N VAL A 46 0.02 8.65 -3.83
CA VAL A 46 -0.64 9.48 -4.84
C VAL A 46 0.43 10.10 -5.72
N PHE A 47 0.34 9.82 -7.02
CA PHE A 47 1.21 10.31 -8.05
C PHE A 47 0.51 11.39 -8.88
N ASP A 48 1.28 12.30 -9.46
CA ASP A 48 0.78 13.21 -10.48
C ASP A 48 0.66 12.53 -11.85
N ASN A 49 0.27 13.31 -12.86
CA ASN A 49 0.11 12.82 -14.22
C ASN A 49 1.44 12.44 -14.90
N ASN A 50 2.57 12.87 -14.34
CA ASN A 50 3.91 12.50 -14.83
C ASN A 50 4.46 11.27 -14.07
N GLY A 51 3.69 10.70 -13.15
CA GLY A 51 4.10 9.57 -12.32
C GLY A 51 5.03 9.94 -11.16
N LEU A 52 5.11 11.23 -10.78
CA LEU A 52 5.88 11.67 -9.62
C LEU A 52 5.05 11.59 -8.35
N LEU A 53 5.64 11.03 -7.28
CA LEU A 53 4.97 10.88 -5.99
C LEU A 53 4.75 12.27 -5.37
N GLN A 54 3.49 12.64 -5.16
CA GLN A 54 3.14 13.90 -4.51
C GLN A 54 2.76 13.72 -3.03
N LYS A 55 2.08 12.61 -2.69
CA LYS A 55 1.62 12.36 -1.32
C LYS A 55 1.72 10.88 -0.97
N HIS A 56 1.96 10.61 0.30
CA HIS A 56 1.85 9.27 0.86
C HIS A 56 1.16 9.31 2.23
N ARG A 57 0.42 8.25 2.57
CA ARG A 57 -0.23 8.12 3.88
C ARG A 57 -0.38 6.66 4.29
N MET A 58 -0.14 6.38 5.57
CA MET A 58 -0.51 5.12 6.18
C MET A 58 -1.84 5.28 6.91
N VAL A 59 -2.81 4.43 6.62
CA VAL A 59 -4.19 4.50 7.15
C VAL A 59 -4.50 3.20 7.85
N SER A 60 -4.93 3.25 9.11
CA SER A 60 -5.33 2.05 9.86
C SER A 60 -6.58 1.43 9.24
N VAL A 61 -6.55 0.13 8.99
CA VAL A 61 -7.73 -0.64 8.59
C VAL A 61 -8.39 -1.15 9.87
N ARG A 62 -9.68 -0.88 10.03
CA ARG A 62 -10.50 -1.35 11.15
C ARG A 62 -11.36 -2.53 10.72
#